data_AF-A0A0G1PUI2-F1
#
_entry.id   AF-A0A0G1PUI2-F1
#
_cell.length_a   1.000
_cell.length_b   1.000
_cell.length_c   1.000
_cell.angle_alpha   90.00
_cell.angle_beta   90.00
_cell.angle_gamma   90.00
#
_symmetry.space_group_name_H-M   'P 1'
#
loop_
_entity.id
_entity.type
_entity.pdbx_description
1 polymer ?
#
loop_
_entity_poly.entity_id
_entity_poly.type
_entity_poly.pdbx_seq_one_letter_code
_entity_poly.pdbx_strand_id
1 'polypeptide(L)' 'MKITKFYLNKASYIAVDENGGQIHVEIDYWDGKFRLSRENRRLEKFASRLLKKKHRVNFVHKMRVPVKKLVK' A
#
# COMPACT_ATOMS: atom_id res chain seq x y z
N MET A 1 10.65 -1.77 -24.49
CA MET A 1 9.25 -1.89 -23.98
C MET A 1 8.98 -0.72 -23.02
N LYS A 2 7.92 0.07 -23.20
CA LYS A 2 7.66 1.26 -22.35
C LYS A 2 6.79 0.87 -21.15
N ILE A 3 7.32 1.03 -19.94
CA ILE A 3 6.55 0.81 -18.70
C ILE A 3 5.52 1.94 -18.56
N THR A 4 4.25 1.59 -18.36
CA THR A 4 3.15 2.57 -18.29
C THR A 4 2.56 2.74 -16.90
N LYS A 5 2.76 1.78 -15.99
CA LYS A 5 2.17 1.78 -14.64
C LYS A 5 3.04 0.99 -13.67
N PHE A 6 3.07 1.45 -12.42
CA PHE A 6 3.62 0.73 -11.28
C PHE A 6 2.51 0.48 -10.27
N TYR A 7 2.50 -0.69 -9.65
CA TYR A 7 1.52 -1.08 -8.65
C TYR A 7 2.24 -1.61 -7.41
N LEU A 8 1.85 -1.12 -6.23
CA LEU A 8 2.28 -1.69 -4.96
C LEU A 8 1.38 -2.89 -4.65
N ASN A 9 1.85 -4.11 -4.85
CA ASN A 9 1.05 -5.31 -4.58
C ASN A 9 1.06 -5.66 -3.08
N LYS A 10 2.25 -5.88 -2.53
CA LYS A 10 2.48 -6.26 -1.14
C LYS A 10 3.43 -5.26 -0.48
N ALA A 11 3.28 -5.06 0.82
CA ALA A 11 4.23 -4.28 1.62
C ALA A 11 4.48 -4.98 2.95
N SER A 12 5.72 -4.91 3.42
CA SER A 12 6.14 -5.45 4.71
C SER A 12 6.75 -4.33 5.55
N TYR A 13 6.30 -4.23 6.79
CA TYR A 13 6.78 -3.26 7.78
C TYR A 13 7.26 -4.00 9.02
N ILE A 14 8.19 -3.39 9.74
CA ILE A 14 8.65 -3.86 11.05
C ILE A 14 8.33 -2.77 12.05
N ALA A 15 7.52 -3.09 13.05
CA ALA A 15 7.30 -2.24 14.21
C ALA A 15 8.24 -2.70 15.33
N VAL A 16 8.98 -1.77 15.91
CA VAL A 16 9.90 -2.03 17.02
C VAL A 16 9.30 -1.41 18.27
N ASP A 17 9.14 -2.20 19.33
CA ASP A 17 8.71 -1.70 20.65
C ASP A 17 9.89 -1.11 21.45
N GLU A 18 9.59 -0.51 22.60
CA GLU A 18 10.59 0.16 23.44
C GLU A 18 11.64 -0.81 24.02
N ASN A 19 11.35 -2.10 24.05
CA ASN A 19 12.26 -3.15 24.50
C ASN A 19 13.03 -3.81 23.33
N GLY A 20 12.90 -3.28 22.11
CA GLY A 20 13.52 -3.85 20.90
C GLY A 20 12.77 -5.03 20.30
N GLY A 21 11.58 -5.37 20.82
CA GLY A 21 10.72 -6.41 20.27
C GLY A 21 10.22 -6.03 18.89
N GLN A 22 10.35 -6.94 17.93
CA GLN A 22 9.95 -6.71 16.54
C GLN A 22 8.62 -7.38 16.24
N ILE A 23 7.70 -6.61 15.66
CA ILE A 23 6.42 -7.09 15.14
C ILE A 23 6.40 -6.82 13.63
N HIS A 24 6.48 -7.89 12.85
CA HIS A 24 6.30 -7.86 11.41
C HIS A 24 4.83 -7.63 11.07
N VAL A 25 4.59 -6.70 10.14
CA VAL A 25 3.30 -6.35 9.57
C VAL A 25 3.38 -6.54 8.07
N GLU A 26 2.62 -7.49 7.54
CA GLU A 26 2.51 -7.73 6.11
C GLU A 26 1.15 -7.26 5.62
N ILE A 27 1.12 -6.56 4.49
CA ILE A 27 -0.11 -6.07 3.87
C ILE A 27 -0.18 -6.59 2.45
N ASP A 28 -1.22 -7.39 2.18
CA ASP A 28 -1.64 -7.77 0.84
C ASP A 28 -2.76 -6.83 0.40
N TYR A 29 -2.41 -5.91 -0.48
CA TYR A 29 -3.34 -4.91 -0.93
C TYR A 29 -4.23 -5.37 -2.10
N TRP A 30 -3.94 -6.51 -2.71
CA TRP A 30 -4.78 -7.07 -3.77
C TRP A 30 -5.94 -7.85 -3.15
N ASP A 31 -5.62 -8.68 -2.15
CA ASP A 31 -6.60 -9.45 -1.40
C ASP A 31 -7.29 -8.64 -0.30
N GLY A 32 -6.80 -7.44 0.00
CA GLY A 32 -7.33 -6.60 1.06
C GLY A 32 -7.06 -7.17 2.46
N LYS A 33 -5.98 -7.93 2.62
CA LYS A 33 -5.64 -8.67 3.85
C LYS A 33 -4.37 -8.11 4.47
N PHE A 34 -4.21 -8.34 5.76
CA PHE A 34 -2.95 -8.09 6.46
C PHE A 34 -2.64 -9.22 7.42
N ARG A 35 -1.37 -9.38 7.77
CA ARG A 35 -0.88 -10.33 8.77
C ARG A 35 0.03 -9.63 9.75
N LEU A 36 -0.05 -10.05 11.00
CA LEU A 36 0.85 -9.62 12.06
C LEU A 36 1.55 -10.86 12.62
N SER A 37 2.85 -10.77 12.84
CA SER A 37 3.61 -11.82 13.55
C SER A 37 3.21 -11.96 15.02
N ARG A 38 2.65 -10.89 15.61
CA ARG A 38 2.14 -10.85 16.98
C ARG A 38 0.89 -10.00 17.04
N GLU A 39 -0.09 -10.43 17.83
CA GLU A 39 -1.33 -9.68 18.02
C GLU A 39 -1.03 -8.29 18.62
N ASN A 40 -1.54 -7.25 17.95
CA ASN A 40 -1.40 -5.88 18.41
C ASN A 40 -2.49 -4.99 17.81
N ARG A 41 -3.47 -4.62 18.64
CA ARG A 41 -4.64 -3.82 18.24
C ARG A 41 -4.29 -2.48 17.58
N ARG A 42 -3.15 -1.86 17.93
CA ARG A 42 -2.70 -0.59 17.33
C ARG A 42 -2.22 -0.83 15.89
N LEU A 43 -1.45 -1.90 15.68
CA LEU A 43 -0.96 -2.29 14.35
C LEU A 43 -2.09 -2.80 13.45
N GLU A 44 -3.10 -3.48 13.99
CA GLU A 44 -4.30 -3.86 13.23
C GLU A 44 -5.04 -2.63 12.69
N LYS A 45 -5.29 -1.64 13.56
CA LYS A 45 -5.92 -0.37 13.14
C LYS A 45 -5.07 0.35 12.10
N PHE A 46 -3.74 0.32 12.26
CA PHE A 46 -2.81 0.90 11.29
C PHE A 46 -2.89 0.19 9.91
N ALA A 47 -2.79 -1.13 9.89
CA ALA A 47 -2.89 -1.93 8.66
C ALA A 47 -4.26 -1.77 7.98
N SER A 48 -5.35 -1.78 8.74
CA SER A 48 -6.71 -1.52 8.23
C SER A 48 -6.83 -0.12 7.59
N ARG A 49 -6.23 0.91 8.20
CA ARG A 49 -6.19 2.27 7.61
C ARG A 49 -5.38 2.30 6.31
N LEU A 50 -4.26 1.57 6.23
CA LEU A 50 -3.46 1.48 5.01
C LEU A 50 -4.23 0.81 3.87
N LEU A 51 -4.92 -0.29 4.15
CA LEU A 51 -5.79 -0.97 3.19
C LEU A 51 -6.88 -0.03 2.65
N LYS A 52 -7.60 0.67 3.54
CA LYS A 52 -8.61 1.66 3.15
C LYS A 52 -8.03 2.82 2.33
N LYS A 53 -6.83 3.30 2.68
CA LYS A 53 -6.17 4.37 1.93
C LYS A 53 -5.78 3.91 0.53
N LYS A 54 -5.26 2.69 0.36
CA LYS A 54 -4.97 2.18 -0.99
C LYS A 54 -6.25 1.95 -1.80
N HIS A 55 -7.35 1.47 -1.23
CA HIS A 55 -8.63 1.45 -1.97
C HIS A 55 -9.03 2.83 -2.50
N ARG A 56 -8.73 3.90 -1.75
CA ARG A 56 -8.94 5.29 -2.20
C ARG A 56 -7.90 5.79 -3.21
N VAL A 57 -6.67 5.24 -3.22
CA VAL A 57 -5.57 5.63 -4.13
C VAL A 57 -5.49 4.74 -5.39
N ASN A 58 -6.08 3.54 -5.36
CA ASN A 58 -6.37 2.70 -6.52
C ASN A 58 -7.43 3.35 -7.45
N PHE A 59 -7.86 4.58 -7.14
CA PHE A 59 -8.28 5.55 -8.15
C PHE A 59 -7.09 5.81 -9.07
N VAL A 60 -6.94 4.90 -10.05
CA VAL A 60 -5.95 4.86 -11.13
C VAL A 60 -5.09 6.12 -11.16
N HIS A 61 -3.83 6.05 -10.74
CA HIS A 61 -2.84 7.03 -11.17
C HIS A 61 -2.64 6.82 -12.68
N LYS A 62 -3.62 7.24 -13.48
CA LYS A 62 -3.45 7.44 -14.91
C LYS A 62 -2.35 8.49 -14.94
N MET A 63 -1.16 8.15 -15.42
CA MET A 63 -0.27 9.20 -15.93
C MET A 63 -1.15 10.02 -16.86
N ARG A 64 -1.51 11.25 -16.45
CA ARG A 64 -2.19 12.19 -17.33
C ARG A 64 -1.19 12.41 -18.45
N VAL A 65 -1.30 11.65 -19.53
CA VAL A 65 -0.78 12.09 -20.81
C VAL A 65 -1.61 13.34 -21.08
N PRO A 66 -1.02 14.54 -21.18
CA PRO A 66 -1.75 15.68 -21.69
C PRO A 66 -2.14 15.36 -23.14
N VAL A 67 -3.33 14.80 -23.33
CA VAL A 67 -3.97 14.74 -24.64
C VAL A 67 -4.46 16.16 -24.90
N LYS A 68 -3.59 17.00 -25.47
CA LYS A 68 -3.92 18.12 -26.36
C LYS A 68 -2.69 18.99 -26.58
N LYS A 69 -1.97 18.70 -27.66
CA LYS A 69 -1.64 19.66 -28.73
C LYS A 69 -1.03 18.86 -29.91
N LEU A 70 -1.85 17.94 -30.44
CA LEU A 70 -1.77 17.55 -31.84
C LEU A 70 -2.95 18.28 -32.51
N VAL A 71 -2.75 19.57 -32.78
CA VAL A 71 -3.50 20.26 -33.83
C VAL A 71 -2.42 20.81 -34.74
N LYS A 72 -2.47 20.32 -35.99
CA LYS A 72 -1.68 20.77 -37.13
C LYS A 72 -1.84 22.27 -37.36
#